data_AF-A0A932HBY3-F1
#
_entry.id   AF-A0A932HBY3-F1
#
_cell.length_a   1.000
_cell.length_b   1.000
_cell.length_c   1.000
_cell.angle_alpha   90.00
_cell.angle_beta   90.00
_cell.angle_gamma   90.00
#
_symmetry.space_group_name_H-M   'P 1'
#
loop_
_entity.id
_entity.type
_entity.pdbx_description
1 polymer ?
#
loop_
_entity_poly.entity_id
_entity_poly.type
_entity_poly.pdbx_seq_one_letter_code
_entity_poly.pdbx_strand_id
1 'polypeptide(L)'
;VRVTTVDVSTIGAGGGSIAWIDSGGRLRVGPHSAGAQPGPVCYARGGREPTVTDASVLLGYLNPENFAMGQIRLDVRAAAEAVAALGRRLGMSATETALGIHRVINAAMADQIRLMTVKRGHDARNFHLLAFGGAGPVHAPALAADLEIPAVLVPACPGVLAAFGLLTANVEHDQKLTCMQAAVGIDAAKLEAIYRELEKACRDRMARDAISPERCEVRRLADLRYRGQSAEIEVPVAARIDGEAVKAMIAEFHARHQRAFSYVNADSRVEFVNAKVVASYAMTKPRLDVPDGSGTATGKPYATRKACFVSGAVSAAIYRRADLRRGERYAGPAIVEQADTTLVVPPGQAFDVDDLGNIVVHGRRNEEH
;
A
#
# COMPACT_ATOMS: atom_id res chain seq x y z
N VAL A 1 22.26 -12.54 -9.84
CA VAL A 1 21.68 -13.06 -8.58
C VAL A 1 20.20 -12.69 -8.57
N ARG A 2 19.28 -13.68 -8.59
CA ARG A 2 17.84 -13.42 -8.39
C ARG A 2 17.58 -13.50 -6.89
N VAL A 3 17.21 -12.37 -6.28
CA VAL A 3 16.75 -12.32 -4.89
C VAL A 3 15.23 -12.24 -4.93
N THR A 4 14.55 -13.04 -4.11
CA THR A 4 13.09 -12.96 -3.98
C THR A 4 12.74 -11.63 -3.32
N THR A 5 11.98 -10.78 -4.01
CA THR A 5 11.53 -9.49 -3.48
C THR A 5 10.02 -9.42 -3.52
N VAL A 6 9.44 -8.60 -2.63
CA VAL A 6 8.05 -8.19 -2.76
C VAL A 6 7.90 -7.41 -4.07
N ASP A 7 6.93 -7.80 -4.90
CA ASP A 7 6.67 -7.13 -6.17
C ASP A 7 5.91 -5.82 -5.94
N VAL A 8 6.68 -4.73 -5.84
CA VAL A 8 6.19 -3.37 -5.66
C VAL A 8 6.37 -2.60 -6.97
N SER A 9 5.26 -2.08 -7.51
CA SER A 9 5.32 -1.09 -8.59
C SER A 9 5.27 0.31 -7.98
N THR A 10 6.10 1.21 -8.50
CA THR A 10 6.14 2.61 -8.07
C THR A 10 5.66 3.50 -9.19
N ILE A 11 4.85 4.49 -8.83
CA ILE A 11 4.31 5.48 -9.74
C ILE A 11 4.76 6.87 -9.29
N GLY A 12 5.12 7.73 -10.24
CA GLY A 12 5.55 9.11 -9.98
C GLY A 12 4.38 10.05 -9.63
N ALA A 13 3.51 9.63 -8.69
CA ALA A 13 2.29 10.33 -8.31
C ALA A 13 2.24 10.54 -6.80
N GLY A 14 2.12 11.80 -6.37
CA GLY A 14 1.97 12.16 -4.96
C GLY A 14 1.70 13.64 -4.77
N GLY A 15 1.64 14.09 -3.51
CA GLY A 15 1.33 15.49 -3.17
C GLY A 15 2.27 16.51 -3.81
N GLY A 16 3.55 16.17 -3.96
CA GLY A 16 4.55 17.03 -4.59
C GLY A 16 4.57 17.00 -6.11
N SER A 17 3.77 16.15 -6.77
CA SER A 17 3.76 16.06 -8.24
C SER A 17 3.36 17.41 -8.85
N ILE A 18 4.20 17.90 -9.76
CA ILE A 18 4.07 19.23 -10.38
C ILE A 18 3.02 19.16 -11.48
N ALA A 19 2.13 20.16 -11.51
CA ALA A 19 1.16 20.38 -12.56
C ALA A 19 1.71 21.35 -13.63
N TRP A 20 1.62 20.95 -14.90
CA TRP A 20 2.19 21.69 -16.03
C TRP A 20 1.35 21.49 -17.29
N ILE A 21 1.65 22.26 -18.34
CA ILE A 21 0.97 22.18 -19.64
C ILE A 21 1.95 21.60 -20.65
N ASP A 22 1.57 20.52 -21.32
CA ASP A 22 2.40 19.90 -22.34
C ASP A 22 2.43 20.70 -23.66
N SER A 23 3.27 20.28 -24.60
CA SER A 23 3.39 20.92 -25.92
C SER A 23 2.09 20.89 -26.73
N GLY A 24 1.15 20.00 -26.39
CA GLY A 24 -0.18 19.90 -26.97
C GLY A 24 -1.24 20.75 -26.25
N GLY A 25 -0.85 21.58 -25.27
CA GLY A 25 -1.77 22.43 -24.53
C GLY A 25 -2.60 21.70 -23.48
N ARG A 26 -2.24 20.47 -23.10
CA ARG A 26 -3.00 19.66 -22.13
C ARG A 26 -2.40 19.74 -20.74
N LEU A 27 -3.26 19.75 -19.72
CA LEU A 27 -2.85 19.64 -18.32
C LEU A 27 -2.22 18.27 -18.05
N ARG A 28 -1.03 18.27 -17.46
CA ARG A 28 -0.29 17.10 -16.98
C ARG A 28 0.06 17.29 -15.51
N VAL A 29 0.21 16.17 -14.80
CA VAL A 29 0.65 16.17 -13.40
C VAL A 29 1.70 15.07 -13.23
N GLY A 30 2.86 15.41 -12.69
CA GLY A 30 4.03 14.53 -12.67
C GLY A 30 4.67 14.35 -14.07
N PRO A 31 5.67 13.47 -14.22
CA PRO A 31 6.28 12.66 -13.16
C PRO A 31 7.22 13.48 -12.26
N HIS A 32 7.57 14.71 -12.66
CA HIS A 32 8.39 15.61 -11.86
C HIS A 32 7.70 15.98 -10.55
N SER A 33 8.49 16.10 -9.49
CA SER A 33 8.02 16.38 -8.13
C SER A 33 8.81 17.53 -7.53
N ALA A 34 8.13 18.40 -6.80
CA ALA A 34 8.75 19.47 -6.01
C ALA A 34 9.43 18.95 -4.73
N GLY A 35 9.25 17.65 -4.42
CA GLY A 35 9.80 17.02 -3.21
C GLY A 35 9.28 17.68 -1.93
N ALA A 36 10.11 17.68 -0.88
CA ALA A 36 9.84 18.42 0.37
C ALA A 36 10.57 19.77 0.42
N GLN A 37 11.61 19.95 -0.41
CA GLN A 37 12.40 21.18 -0.54
C GLN A 37 12.76 21.37 -2.03
N PRO A 38 12.31 22.46 -2.68
CA PRO A 38 11.54 23.56 -2.09
C PRO A 38 10.09 23.19 -1.73
N GLY A 39 9.58 22.06 -2.24
CA GLY A 39 8.24 21.56 -1.95
C GLY A 39 7.11 22.32 -2.66
N PRO A 40 5.85 21.96 -2.38
CA PRO A 40 4.66 22.70 -2.79
C PRO A 40 4.74 24.20 -2.53
N VAL A 41 4.09 25.00 -3.37
CA VAL A 41 4.06 26.47 -3.22
C VAL A 41 3.48 26.88 -1.86
N CYS A 42 2.43 26.19 -1.42
CA CYS A 42 1.77 26.39 -0.14
C CYS A 42 2.67 26.15 1.06
N TYR A 43 3.83 25.49 0.92
CA TYR A 43 4.78 25.34 2.03
C TYR A 43 5.57 26.63 2.30
N ALA A 44 5.50 27.63 1.42
CA ALA A 44 6.22 28.90 1.53
C ALA A 44 7.75 28.75 1.70
N ARG A 45 8.32 27.70 1.10
CA ARG A 45 9.76 27.34 1.17
C ARG A 45 10.52 27.59 -0.15
N GLY A 46 10.00 28.47 -0.99
CA GLY A 46 10.59 28.83 -2.28
C GLY A 46 10.06 28.02 -3.48
N GLY A 47 9.07 27.15 -3.28
CA GLY A 47 8.38 26.45 -4.36
C GLY A 47 7.62 27.44 -5.25
N ARG A 48 7.66 27.25 -6.56
CA ARG A 48 7.02 28.15 -7.55
C ARG A 48 6.08 27.47 -8.52
N GLU A 49 6.21 26.16 -8.68
CA GLU A 49 5.38 25.37 -9.60
C GLU A 49 4.20 24.76 -8.85
N PRO A 50 2.97 24.86 -9.36
CA PRO A 50 1.79 24.34 -8.68
C PRO A 50 1.86 22.82 -8.57
N THR A 51 1.47 22.28 -7.42
CA THR A 51 1.50 20.85 -7.12
C THR A 51 0.13 20.30 -6.74
N VAL A 52 0.04 18.97 -6.58
CA VAL A 52 -1.16 18.30 -6.08
C VAL A 52 -1.54 18.78 -4.66
N THR A 53 -0.58 19.03 -3.79
CA THR A 53 -0.84 19.60 -2.46
C THR A 53 -1.42 21.01 -2.56
N ASP A 54 -0.90 21.86 -3.46
CA ASP A 54 -1.44 23.21 -3.69
C ASP A 54 -2.91 23.17 -4.13
N ALA A 55 -3.23 22.26 -5.05
CA ALA A 55 -4.61 22.00 -5.45
C ALA A 55 -5.47 21.50 -4.28
N SER A 56 -4.94 20.59 -3.45
CA SER A 56 -5.66 20.03 -2.29
C SER A 56 -6.02 21.09 -1.25
N VAL A 57 -5.11 22.03 -0.99
CA VAL A 57 -5.38 23.18 -0.11
C VAL A 57 -6.46 24.08 -0.71
N LEU A 58 -6.34 24.42 -1.99
CA LEU A 58 -7.30 25.30 -2.68
C LEU A 58 -8.72 24.68 -2.76
N LEU A 59 -8.82 23.35 -2.87
CA LEU A 59 -10.09 22.63 -2.85
C LEU A 59 -10.68 22.47 -1.45
N GLY A 60 -9.98 22.93 -0.40
CA GLY A 60 -10.43 22.84 0.99
C GLY A 60 -10.26 21.46 1.62
N TYR A 61 -9.47 20.57 1.00
CA TYR A 61 -9.24 19.22 1.51
C TYR A 61 -8.27 19.21 2.69
N LEU A 62 -7.26 20.09 2.66
CA LEU A 62 -6.24 20.17 3.72
C LEU A 62 -6.50 21.36 4.64
N ASN A 63 -6.15 21.22 5.92
CA ASN A 63 -6.23 22.28 6.91
C ASN A 63 -5.01 23.19 6.80
N PRO A 64 -5.15 24.46 6.39
CA PRO A 64 -4.00 25.34 6.22
C PRO A 64 -3.32 25.72 7.55
N GLU A 65 -4.05 25.67 8.66
CA GLU A 65 -3.53 26.07 9.98
C GLU A 65 -3.00 24.87 10.79
N ASN A 66 -3.27 23.64 10.37
CA ASN A 66 -2.94 22.43 11.15
C ASN A 66 -2.29 21.32 10.30
N PHE A 67 -1.58 21.67 9.22
CA PHE A 67 -0.89 20.69 8.40
C PHE A 67 0.38 20.17 9.09
N ALA A 68 0.61 18.85 9.00
CA ALA A 68 1.71 18.16 9.69
C ALA A 68 1.78 18.54 11.19
N MET A 69 0.65 18.43 11.90
CA MET A 69 0.54 18.80 13.32
C MET A 69 0.84 20.28 13.61
N GLY A 70 0.48 21.16 12.68
CA GLY A 70 0.73 22.60 12.79
C GLY A 70 2.20 22.98 12.61
N GLN A 71 3.08 22.04 12.25
CA GLN A 71 4.49 22.33 11.96
C GLN A 71 4.66 23.16 10.69
N ILE A 72 3.68 23.11 9.79
CA ILE A 72 3.70 23.87 8.54
C ILE A 72 2.35 24.57 8.41
N ARG A 73 2.38 25.91 8.43
CA ARG A 73 1.24 26.73 8.05
C ARG A 73 1.22 26.87 6.53
N LEU A 74 0.12 26.50 5.90
CA LEU A 74 0.01 26.49 4.44
C LEU A 74 -0.42 27.86 3.91
N ASP A 75 0.34 28.40 2.96
CA ASP A 75 -0.01 29.63 2.26
C ASP A 75 -1.03 29.35 1.16
N VAL A 76 -2.31 29.46 1.53
CA VAL A 76 -3.46 29.29 0.62
C VAL A 76 -3.43 30.29 -0.53
N ARG A 77 -2.96 31.52 -0.27
CA ARG A 77 -2.94 32.57 -1.28
C ARG A 77 -1.87 32.28 -2.33
N ALA A 78 -0.67 31.91 -1.92
CA ALA A 78 0.40 31.53 -2.85
C ALA A 78 0.00 30.32 -3.70
N ALA A 79 -0.63 29.30 -3.08
CA ALA A 79 -1.19 28.16 -3.80
C ALA A 79 -2.23 28.59 -4.85
N ALA A 80 -3.16 29.46 -4.46
CA ALA A 80 -4.21 29.97 -5.34
C ALA A 80 -3.62 30.77 -6.52
N GLU A 81 -2.63 31.62 -6.28
CA GLU A 81 -1.95 32.40 -7.32
C GLU A 81 -1.19 31.49 -8.31
N ALA A 82 -0.48 30.48 -7.82
CA ALA A 82 0.24 29.52 -8.66
C ALA A 82 -0.70 28.67 -9.52
N VAL A 83 -1.77 28.12 -8.92
CA VAL A 83 -2.78 27.33 -9.65
C VAL A 83 -3.56 28.21 -10.64
N ALA A 84 -3.89 29.46 -10.28
CA ALA A 84 -4.53 30.40 -11.18
C ALA A 84 -3.65 30.78 -12.38
N ALA A 85 -2.33 30.90 -12.19
CA ALA A 85 -1.38 31.16 -13.27
C ALA A 85 -1.37 30.02 -14.31
N LEU A 86 -1.43 28.78 -13.84
CA LEU A 86 -1.61 27.61 -14.71
C LEU A 86 -2.97 27.64 -15.42
N GLY A 87 -4.05 27.91 -14.67
CA GLY A 87 -5.42 27.94 -15.18
C GLY A 87 -5.65 28.99 -16.27
N ARG A 88 -5.06 30.19 -16.13
CA ARG A 88 -5.14 31.26 -17.15
C ARG A 88 -4.63 30.80 -18.52
N ARG A 89 -3.60 29.95 -18.55
CA ARG A 89 -3.06 29.40 -19.81
C ARG A 89 -3.95 28.32 -20.43
N LEU A 90 -4.84 27.72 -19.64
CA LEU A 90 -5.83 26.72 -20.06
C LEU A 90 -7.22 27.33 -20.31
N GLY A 91 -7.43 28.61 -20.01
CA GLY A 91 -8.76 29.24 -20.03
C GLY A 91 -9.68 28.75 -18.91
N MET A 92 -9.12 28.31 -17.78
CA MET A 92 -9.84 27.75 -16.63
C MET A 92 -9.67 28.65 -15.40
N SER A 93 -10.68 28.66 -14.53
CA SER A 93 -10.55 29.25 -13.19
C SER A 93 -9.55 28.47 -12.32
N ALA A 94 -9.12 29.07 -11.21
CA ALA A 94 -8.22 28.40 -10.27
C ALA A 94 -8.85 27.13 -9.66
N THR A 95 -10.15 27.18 -9.32
CA THR A 95 -10.87 26.01 -8.76
C THR A 95 -11.04 24.90 -9.80
N GLU A 96 -11.40 25.23 -11.04
CA GLU A 96 -11.49 24.23 -12.12
C GLU A 96 -10.12 23.60 -12.41
N THR A 97 -9.06 24.40 -12.36
CA THR A 97 -7.68 23.92 -12.54
C THR A 97 -7.28 22.99 -11.41
N ALA A 98 -7.58 23.33 -10.15
CA ALA A 98 -7.30 22.47 -9.01
C ALA A 98 -8.06 21.14 -9.07
N LEU A 99 -9.34 21.16 -9.46
CA LEU A 99 -10.11 19.95 -9.74
C LEU A 99 -9.49 19.13 -10.87
N GLY A 100 -9.01 19.81 -11.93
CA GLY A 100 -8.29 19.21 -13.05
C GLY A 100 -7.00 18.49 -12.61
N ILE A 101 -6.21 19.11 -11.73
CA ILE A 101 -4.97 18.51 -11.18
C ILE A 101 -5.31 17.20 -10.44
N HIS A 102 -6.33 17.21 -9.58
CA HIS A 102 -6.81 16.02 -8.87
C HIS A 102 -7.32 14.94 -9.83
N ARG A 103 -8.10 15.31 -10.85
CA ARG A 103 -8.58 14.34 -11.86
C ARG A 103 -7.43 13.69 -12.63
N VAL A 104 -6.45 14.46 -13.07
CA VAL A 104 -5.31 13.94 -13.84
C VAL A 104 -4.46 12.99 -12.99
N ILE A 105 -4.13 13.37 -11.74
CA ILE A 105 -3.32 12.50 -10.88
C ILE A 105 -4.09 11.25 -10.46
N ASN A 106 -5.39 11.35 -10.18
CA ASN A 106 -6.22 10.20 -9.84
C ASN A 106 -6.36 9.24 -11.02
N ALA A 107 -6.60 9.73 -12.23
CA ALA A 107 -6.65 8.89 -13.42
C ALA A 107 -5.33 8.14 -13.64
N ALA A 108 -4.18 8.81 -13.46
CA ALA A 108 -2.88 8.16 -13.56
C ALA A 108 -2.67 7.06 -12.49
N MET A 109 -3.10 7.29 -11.24
CA MET A 109 -3.05 6.28 -10.19
C MET A 109 -4.00 5.10 -10.48
N ALA A 110 -5.22 5.39 -10.95
CA ALA A 110 -6.22 4.38 -11.29
C ALA A 110 -5.75 3.46 -12.44
N ASP A 111 -5.17 4.04 -13.49
CA ASP A 111 -4.61 3.29 -14.62
C ASP A 111 -3.52 2.31 -14.16
N GLN A 112 -2.70 2.71 -13.19
CA GLN A 112 -1.62 1.87 -12.68
C GLN A 112 -2.14 0.73 -11.80
N ILE A 113 -3.14 1.01 -10.95
CA ILE A 113 -3.83 -0.04 -10.19
C ILE A 113 -4.45 -1.05 -11.17
N ARG A 114 -5.17 -0.58 -12.19
CA ARG A 114 -5.79 -1.44 -13.21
C ARG A 114 -4.76 -2.26 -13.99
N LEU A 115 -3.63 -1.65 -14.37
CA LEU A 115 -2.55 -2.35 -15.07
C LEU A 115 -1.98 -3.47 -14.19
N MET A 116 -1.77 -3.22 -12.90
CA MET A 116 -1.22 -4.21 -11.97
C MET A 116 -2.20 -5.36 -11.70
N THR A 117 -3.49 -5.09 -11.55
CA THR A 117 -4.49 -6.13 -11.32
C THR A 117 -4.72 -6.97 -12.57
N VAL A 118 -4.91 -6.34 -13.74
CA VAL A 118 -5.17 -7.04 -15.01
C VAL A 118 -3.98 -7.89 -15.45
N LYS A 119 -2.74 -7.41 -15.30
CA LYS A 119 -1.53 -8.20 -15.60
C LYS A 119 -1.46 -9.50 -14.80
N ARG A 120 -2.14 -9.57 -13.66
CA ARG A 120 -2.20 -10.74 -12.78
C ARG A 120 -3.51 -11.53 -12.93
N GLY A 121 -4.36 -11.17 -13.89
CA GLY A 121 -5.65 -11.82 -14.10
C GLY A 121 -6.68 -11.52 -12.99
N HIS A 122 -6.48 -10.42 -12.25
CA HIS A 122 -7.35 -10.02 -11.15
C HIS A 122 -8.26 -8.86 -11.52
N ASP A 123 -9.51 -8.93 -11.08
CA ASP A 123 -10.47 -7.83 -11.11
C ASP A 123 -10.34 -7.00 -9.82
N ALA A 124 -10.12 -5.69 -9.95
CA ALA A 124 -9.94 -4.77 -8.81
C ALA A 124 -11.17 -4.72 -7.90
N ARG A 125 -12.36 -5.00 -8.43
CA ARG A 125 -13.64 -5.00 -7.70
C ARG A 125 -13.72 -6.10 -6.63
N ASN A 126 -12.86 -7.11 -6.73
CA ASN A 126 -12.75 -8.19 -5.75
C ASN A 126 -11.80 -7.88 -4.58
N PHE A 127 -11.29 -6.64 -4.48
CA PHE A 127 -10.34 -6.23 -3.45
C PHE A 127 -10.86 -5.03 -2.67
N HIS A 128 -10.27 -4.79 -1.50
CA HIS A 128 -10.35 -3.50 -0.82
C HIS A 128 -9.06 -2.71 -1.07
N LEU A 129 -9.16 -1.38 -1.12
CA LEU A 129 -8.00 -0.50 -1.28
C LEU A 129 -7.48 -0.08 0.10
N LEU A 130 -6.27 -0.51 0.47
CA LEU A 130 -5.59 -0.02 1.67
C LEU A 130 -4.91 1.32 1.37
N ALA A 131 -5.37 2.40 2.02
CA ALA A 131 -4.85 3.74 1.82
C ALA A 131 -3.89 4.14 2.95
N PHE A 132 -2.60 4.26 2.62
CA PHE A 132 -1.56 4.67 3.56
C PHE A 132 -0.62 5.70 2.92
N GLY A 133 0.33 6.21 3.71
CA GLY A 133 1.10 7.41 3.42
C GLY A 133 0.30 8.69 3.70
N GLY A 134 0.98 9.83 3.73
CA GLY A 134 0.35 11.09 4.13
C GLY A 134 -0.75 11.57 3.16
N ALA A 135 -0.60 11.29 1.86
CA ALA A 135 -1.54 11.71 0.82
C ALA A 135 -2.51 10.60 0.37
N GLY A 136 -2.27 9.33 0.70
CA GLY A 136 -3.10 8.22 0.22
C GLY A 136 -4.59 8.41 0.55
N PRO A 137 -4.94 8.66 1.81
CA PRO A 137 -6.32 8.91 2.23
C PRO A 137 -6.99 10.15 1.61
N VAL A 138 -6.22 11.10 1.05
CA VAL A 138 -6.77 12.26 0.32
C VAL A 138 -7.38 11.84 -1.02
N HIS A 139 -6.78 10.84 -1.68
CA HIS A 139 -7.14 10.41 -3.04
C HIS A 139 -7.94 9.10 -3.07
N ALA A 140 -7.71 8.22 -2.10
CA ALA A 140 -8.18 6.84 -2.16
C ALA A 140 -9.70 6.68 -2.29
N PRO A 141 -10.57 7.47 -1.62
CA PRO A 141 -12.02 7.33 -1.79
C PRO A 141 -12.52 7.66 -3.21
N ALA A 142 -11.87 8.63 -3.88
CA ALA A 142 -12.15 8.94 -5.29
C ALA A 142 -11.62 7.84 -6.22
N LEU A 143 -10.40 7.35 -5.97
CA LEU A 143 -9.82 6.24 -6.75
C LEU A 143 -10.65 4.96 -6.66
N ALA A 144 -11.13 4.63 -5.45
CA ALA A 144 -11.98 3.47 -5.26
C ALA A 144 -13.31 3.60 -6.01
N ALA A 145 -13.90 4.80 -6.03
CA ALA A 145 -15.09 5.05 -6.84
C ALA A 145 -14.83 4.87 -8.35
N ASP A 146 -13.73 5.42 -8.87
CA ASP A 146 -13.37 5.33 -10.29
C ASP A 146 -13.05 3.88 -10.72
N LEU A 147 -12.55 3.06 -9.80
CA LEU A 147 -12.18 1.66 -10.03
C LEU A 147 -13.26 0.65 -9.61
N GLU A 148 -14.42 1.14 -9.15
CA GLU A 148 -15.50 0.32 -8.59
C GLU A 148 -15.04 -0.61 -7.44
N ILE A 149 -14.02 -0.19 -6.70
CA ILE A 149 -13.52 -0.90 -5.51
C ILE A 149 -14.54 -0.71 -4.38
N PRO A 150 -15.04 -1.80 -3.75
CA PRO A 150 -16.15 -1.73 -2.81
C PRO A 150 -15.84 -0.92 -1.53
N ALA A 151 -14.59 -0.95 -1.07
CA ALA A 151 -14.21 -0.21 0.14
C ALA A 151 -12.74 0.23 0.15
N VAL A 152 -12.49 1.34 0.83
CA VAL A 152 -11.16 1.84 1.20
C VAL A 152 -10.94 1.62 2.68
N LEU A 153 -9.84 0.94 3.03
CA LEU A 153 -9.40 0.78 4.41
C LEU A 153 -8.31 1.82 4.71
N VAL A 154 -8.56 2.69 5.69
CA VAL A 154 -7.58 3.64 6.22
C VAL A 154 -7.18 3.16 7.61
N PRO A 155 -5.95 2.64 7.80
CA PRO A 155 -5.52 2.14 9.10
C PRO A 155 -5.37 3.26 10.12
N ALA A 156 -5.23 2.92 11.39
CA ALA A 156 -5.13 3.90 12.48
C ALA A 156 -3.92 4.86 12.37
N CYS A 157 -2.83 4.46 11.71
CA CYS A 157 -1.62 5.27 11.50
C CYS A 157 -1.17 5.25 10.03
N PRO A 158 -2.01 5.73 9.10
CA PRO A 158 -1.79 5.56 7.68
C PRO A 158 -0.54 6.29 7.21
N GLY A 159 -0.23 7.47 7.73
CA GLY A 159 0.93 8.26 7.32
C GLY A 159 2.27 7.64 7.71
N VAL A 160 2.30 6.79 8.75
CA VAL A 160 3.52 6.12 9.26
C VAL A 160 3.47 4.60 9.17
N LEU A 161 2.53 4.03 8.40
CA LEU A 161 2.31 2.58 8.33
C LEU A 161 3.55 1.81 7.89
N ALA A 162 4.39 2.38 7.01
CA ALA A 162 5.64 1.76 6.59
C ALA A 162 6.65 1.61 7.74
N ALA A 163 6.77 2.65 8.59
CA ALA A 163 7.61 2.59 9.79
C ALA A 163 7.05 1.61 10.81
N PHE A 164 5.72 1.55 10.97
CA PHE A 164 5.08 0.54 11.79
C PHE A 164 5.34 -0.89 11.29
N GLY A 165 5.27 -1.11 9.98
CA GLY A 165 5.62 -2.39 9.35
C GLY A 165 7.02 -2.85 9.72
N LEU A 166 8.01 -1.95 9.68
CA LEU A 166 9.38 -2.24 10.10
C LEU A 166 9.48 -2.65 11.58
N LEU A 167 8.73 -2.00 12.47
CA LEU A 167 8.72 -2.34 13.90
C LEU A 167 8.05 -3.69 14.21
N THR A 168 7.15 -4.16 13.34
CA THR A 168 6.45 -5.44 13.51
C THR A 168 7.08 -6.61 12.77
N ALA A 169 8.08 -6.32 11.92
CA ALA A 169 8.76 -7.34 11.12
C ALA A 169 9.60 -8.26 12.01
N ASN A 170 9.59 -9.54 11.69
CA ASN A 170 10.54 -10.49 12.26
C ASN A 170 11.93 -10.22 11.70
N VAL A 171 12.96 -10.56 12.47
CA VAL A 171 14.32 -10.67 11.90
C VAL A 171 14.38 -12.00 11.18
N GLU A 172 14.69 -11.98 9.88
CA GLU A 172 14.84 -13.19 9.07
C GLU A 172 16.18 -13.19 8.34
N HIS A 173 16.86 -14.33 8.36
CA HIS A 173 18.00 -14.61 7.48
C HIS A 173 17.69 -15.85 6.67
N ASP A 174 17.77 -15.74 5.35
CA ASP A 174 17.65 -16.86 4.44
C ASP A 174 19.01 -17.22 3.80
N GLN A 175 19.19 -18.52 3.56
CA GLN A 175 20.30 -19.07 2.80
C GLN A 175 19.75 -20.05 1.77
N LYS A 176 20.28 -19.99 0.56
CA LYS A 176 19.81 -20.78 -0.58
C LYS A 176 20.99 -21.37 -1.33
N LEU A 177 20.88 -22.65 -1.69
CA LEU A 177 21.82 -23.36 -2.54
C LEU A 177 21.10 -24.02 -3.71
N THR A 178 21.60 -23.82 -4.93
CA THR A 178 21.10 -24.52 -6.12
C THR A 178 21.65 -25.94 -6.15
N CYS A 179 20.76 -26.93 -6.19
CA CYS A 179 21.09 -28.36 -6.28
C CYS A 179 20.14 -29.06 -7.25
N MET A 180 20.29 -28.74 -8.54
CA MET A 180 19.40 -29.18 -9.60
C MET A 180 19.48 -30.69 -9.84
N GLN A 181 18.39 -31.41 -9.60
CA GLN A 181 18.29 -32.86 -9.79
C GLN A 181 16.83 -33.33 -9.91
N ALA A 182 16.61 -34.58 -10.29
CA ALA A 182 15.28 -35.18 -10.24
C ALA A 182 14.82 -35.30 -8.77
N ALA A 183 13.57 -34.91 -8.49
CA ALA A 183 13.03 -35.02 -7.13
C ALA A 183 12.84 -36.50 -6.73
N VAL A 184 12.40 -37.35 -7.67
CA VAL A 184 12.32 -38.80 -7.47
C VAL A 184 13.71 -39.41 -7.51
N GLY A 185 14.05 -40.18 -6.47
CA GLY A 185 15.37 -40.82 -6.33
C GLY A 185 16.46 -39.88 -5.79
N ILE A 186 16.08 -38.72 -5.24
CA ILE A 186 17.01 -37.81 -4.58
C ILE A 186 17.71 -38.48 -3.40
N ASP A 187 19.01 -38.24 -3.27
CA ASP A 187 19.81 -38.74 -2.16
C ASP A 187 19.49 -37.93 -0.90
N ALA A 188 18.63 -38.52 -0.05
CA ALA A 188 18.16 -37.88 1.17
C ALA A 188 19.29 -37.52 2.14
N ALA A 189 20.38 -38.31 2.19
CA ALA A 189 21.51 -38.04 3.07
C ALA A 189 22.32 -36.83 2.60
N LYS A 190 22.54 -36.72 1.28
CA LYS A 190 23.18 -35.52 0.70
C LYS A 190 22.32 -34.27 0.88
N LEU A 191 21.01 -34.39 0.68
CA LEU A 191 20.09 -33.26 0.85
C LEU A 191 20.04 -32.81 2.31
N GLU A 192 20.00 -33.74 3.27
CA GLU A 192 20.08 -33.44 4.71
C GLU A 192 21.39 -32.70 5.06
N ALA A 193 22.52 -33.11 4.50
CA ALA A 193 23.79 -32.43 4.71
C ALA A 193 23.75 -30.97 4.21
N ILE A 194 23.18 -30.72 3.03
CA ILE A 194 22.98 -29.38 2.47
C ILE A 194 22.12 -28.53 3.42
N TYR A 195 20.99 -29.05 3.88
CA TYR A 195 20.13 -28.29 4.79
C TYR A 195 20.83 -27.96 6.11
N ARG A 196 21.61 -28.88 6.68
CA ARG A 196 22.38 -28.61 7.91
C ARG A 196 23.42 -27.50 7.73
N GLU A 197 24.10 -27.44 6.58
CA GLU A 197 25.02 -26.35 6.26
C GLU A 197 24.30 -25.00 6.15
N LEU A 198 23.16 -24.97 5.45
CA LEU A 198 22.33 -23.76 5.31
C LEU A 198 21.75 -23.31 6.66
N GLU A 199 21.31 -24.24 7.51
CA GLU A 199 20.86 -23.96 8.87
C GLU A 199 21.96 -23.35 9.72
N LYS A 200 23.15 -23.94 9.69
CA LYS A 200 24.31 -23.39 10.40
C LYS A 200 24.61 -21.97 9.92
N ALA A 201 24.64 -21.74 8.60
CA ALA A 201 24.88 -20.41 8.05
C ALA A 201 23.81 -19.39 8.46
N CYS A 202 22.54 -19.77 8.53
CA CYS A 202 21.46 -18.91 9.04
C CYS A 202 21.62 -18.61 10.54
N ARG A 203 21.95 -19.62 11.35
CA ARG A 203 22.18 -19.46 12.80
C ARG A 203 23.40 -18.58 13.08
N ASP A 204 24.48 -18.74 12.33
CA ASP A 204 25.66 -17.89 12.43
C ASP A 204 25.35 -16.43 12.07
N ARG A 205 24.41 -16.17 11.15
CA ARG A 205 23.92 -14.81 10.84
C ARG A 205 23.08 -14.24 11.97
N MET A 206 22.14 -15.02 12.52
CA MET A 206 21.34 -14.61 13.68
C MET A 206 22.22 -14.26 14.88
N ALA A 207 23.26 -15.05 15.16
CA ALA A 207 24.19 -14.78 16.25
C ALA A 207 24.95 -13.45 16.07
N ARG A 208 25.26 -13.05 14.82
CA ARG A 208 25.88 -11.73 14.52
C ARG A 208 24.94 -10.56 14.82
N ASP A 209 23.64 -10.78 14.76
CA ASP A 209 22.62 -9.80 15.15
C ASP A 209 22.30 -9.87 16.66
N ALA A 210 23.13 -10.57 17.45
CA ALA A 210 22.95 -10.81 18.88
C ALA A 210 21.64 -11.56 19.23
N ILE A 211 21.11 -12.36 18.29
CA ILE A 211 19.96 -13.22 18.51
C ILE A 211 20.44 -14.64 18.78
N SER A 212 20.05 -15.20 19.94
CA SER A 212 20.38 -16.58 20.31
C SER A 212 19.71 -17.55 19.33
N PRO A 213 20.47 -18.49 18.72
CA PRO A 213 19.93 -19.45 17.75
C PRO A 213 18.78 -20.31 18.27
N GLU A 214 18.71 -20.55 19.58
CA GLU A 214 17.68 -21.34 20.26
C GLU A 214 16.33 -20.62 20.28
N ARG A 215 16.33 -19.29 20.11
CA ARG A 215 15.12 -18.46 20.04
C ARG A 215 14.59 -18.30 18.61
N CYS A 216 15.28 -18.87 17.63
CA CYS A 216 14.88 -18.79 16.22
C CYS A 216 14.04 -20.00 15.82
N GLU A 217 12.95 -19.74 15.11
CA GLU A 217 12.27 -20.75 14.32
C GLU A 217 13.08 -20.97 13.03
N VAL A 218 13.26 -22.23 12.64
CA VAL A 218 13.99 -22.58 11.42
C VAL A 218 13.08 -23.39 10.50
N ARG A 219 12.93 -22.92 9.26
CA ARG A 219 12.10 -23.54 8.24
C ARG A 219 12.97 -23.95 7.05
N ARG A 220 12.78 -25.20 6.60
CA ARG A 220 13.38 -25.75 5.37
C ARG A 220 12.37 -25.63 4.22
N LEU A 221 12.85 -25.19 3.07
CA LEU A 221 12.06 -24.90 1.87
C LEU A 221 12.79 -25.45 0.65
N ALA A 222 12.04 -25.93 -0.33
CA ALA A 222 12.55 -26.41 -1.61
C ALA A 222 11.88 -25.69 -2.77
N ASP A 223 12.67 -25.26 -3.75
CA ASP A 223 12.14 -24.77 -5.02
C ASP A 223 12.03 -25.94 -6.00
N LEU A 224 10.81 -26.25 -6.41
CA LEU A 224 10.49 -27.32 -7.35
C LEU A 224 9.93 -26.76 -8.65
N ARG A 225 10.12 -27.49 -9.75
CA ARG A 225 9.48 -27.18 -11.04
C ARG A 225 9.23 -28.44 -11.86
N TYR A 226 8.39 -28.35 -12.89
CA TYR A 226 8.38 -29.37 -13.92
C TYR A 226 9.62 -29.24 -14.82
N ARG A 227 10.15 -30.36 -15.28
CA ARG A 227 11.27 -30.38 -16.23
C ARG A 227 10.90 -29.59 -17.49
N GLY A 228 11.79 -28.67 -17.89
CA GLY A 228 11.60 -27.79 -19.04
C GLY A 228 10.82 -26.51 -18.75
N GLN A 229 10.26 -26.35 -17.54
CA GLN A 229 9.70 -25.06 -17.12
C GLN A 229 10.79 -24.13 -16.59
N SER A 230 10.53 -22.82 -16.66
CA SER A 230 11.41 -21.76 -16.14
C SER A 230 10.97 -21.22 -14.79
N ALA A 231 9.72 -21.46 -14.38
CA ALA A 231 9.16 -20.99 -13.10
C ALA A 231 9.27 -22.06 -12.02
N GLU A 232 9.71 -21.65 -10.84
CA GLU A 232 9.86 -22.46 -9.65
C GLU A 232 8.72 -22.19 -8.67
N ILE A 233 8.32 -23.20 -7.90
CA ILE A 233 7.37 -23.09 -6.80
C ILE A 233 8.05 -23.57 -5.52
N GLU A 234 8.10 -22.69 -4.53
CA GLU A 234 8.63 -22.99 -3.20
C GLU A 234 7.64 -23.88 -2.42
N VAL A 235 8.12 -24.96 -1.80
CA VAL A 235 7.35 -25.88 -0.95
C VAL A 235 8.06 -26.11 0.40
N PRO A 236 7.32 -26.32 1.50
CA PRO A 236 7.92 -26.68 2.79
C PRO A 236 8.57 -28.07 2.74
N VAL A 237 9.67 -28.22 3.49
CA VAL A 237 10.37 -29.49 3.66
C VAL A 237 10.28 -29.92 5.13
N ALA A 238 9.95 -31.19 5.34
CA ALA A 238 9.90 -31.77 6.68
C ALA A 238 11.27 -31.75 7.36
N ALA A 239 11.28 -31.75 8.69
CA ALA A 239 12.53 -31.77 9.47
C ALA A 239 13.39 -33.02 9.19
N ARG A 240 12.75 -34.16 8.89
CA ARG A 240 13.41 -35.38 8.42
C ARG A 240 13.16 -35.52 6.92
N ILE A 241 14.24 -35.77 6.19
CA ILE A 241 14.18 -36.03 4.75
C ILE A 241 14.25 -37.55 4.53
N ASP A 242 13.15 -38.11 4.08
CA ASP A 242 13.02 -39.51 3.65
C ASP A 242 12.12 -39.60 2.42
N GLY A 243 11.85 -40.82 1.94
CA GLY A 243 11.03 -41.04 0.75
C GLY A 243 9.61 -40.48 0.87
N GLU A 244 9.02 -40.46 2.07
CA GLU A 244 7.68 -39.90 2.30
C GLU A 244 7.72 -38.38 2.31
N ALA A 245 8.76 -37.77 2.90
CA ALA A 245 8.97 -36.32 2.81
C ALA A 245 9.10 -35.85 1.36
N VAL A 246 9.79 -36.63 0.50
CA VAL A 246 9.93 -36.32 -0.93
C VAL A 246 8.59 -36.40 -1.66
N LYS A 247 7.78 -37.43 -1.40
CA LYS A 247 6.43 -37.53 -1.96
C LYS A 247 5.54 -36.37 -1.52
N ALA A 248 5.62 -35.98 -0.24
CA ALA A 248 4.87 -34.84 0.29
C ALA A 248 5.27 -33.52 -0.37
N MET A 249 6.58 -33.28 -0.59
CA MET A 249 7.06 -32.11 -1.32
C MET A 249 6.49 -32.04 -2.74
N ILE A 250 6.50 -33.16 -3.46
CA ILE A 250 5.96 -33.26 -4.84
C ILE A 250 4.45 -33.03 -4.86
N ALA A 251 3.71 -33.62 -3.91
CA ALA A 251 2.27 -33.42 -3.80
C ALA A 251 1.91 -31.96 -3.51
N GLU A 252 2.62 -31.31 -2.59
CA GLU A 252 2.42 -29.89 -2.27
C GLU A 252 2.80 -29.00 -3.46
N PHE A 253 3.84 -29.36 -4.23
CA PHE A 253 4.18 -28.69 -5.47
C PHE A 253 3.03 -28.75 -6.48
N HIS A 254 2.44 -29.93 -6.71
CA HIS A 254 1.28 -30.07 -7.61
C HIS A 254 0.09 -29.23 -7.15
N ALA A 255 -0.22 -29.25 -5.84
CA ALA A 255 -1.30 -28.45 -5.29
C ALA A 255 -1.07 -26.94 -5.46
N ARG A 256 0.15 -26.46 -5.20
CA ARG A 256 0.53 -25.05 -5.41
C ARG A 256 0.54 -24.67 -6.88
N HIS A 257 1.03 -25.55 -7.76
CA HIS A 257 1.04 -25.33 -9.21
C HIS A 257 -0.38 -25.23 -9.75
N GLN A 258 -1.30 -26.09 -9.31
CA GLN A 258 -2.71 -26.01 -9.69
C GLN A 258 -3.34 -24.70 -9.25
N ARG A 259 -3.06 -24.23 -8.02
CA ARG A 259 -3.54 -22.93 -7.54
C ARG A 259 -2.99 -21.76 -8.34
N ALA A 260 -1.71 -21.81 -8.71
CA ALA A 260 -1.02 -20.71 -9.40
C ALA A 260 -1.32 -20.66 -10.91
N PHE A 261 -1.44 -21.82 -11.56
CA PHE A 261 -1.49 -21.94 -13.03
C PHE A 261 -2.74 -22.67 -13.56
N SER A 262 -3.63 -23.13 -12.68
CA SER A 262 -4.88 -23.85 -13.02
C SER A 262 -4.70 -25.20 -13.72
N TYR A 263 -3.50 -25.80 -13.67
CA TYR A 263 -3.28 -27.17 -14.16
C TYR A 263 -2.18 -27.90 -13.39
N VAL A 264 -2.12 -29.22 -13.57
CA VAL A 264 -1.07 -30.13 -13.08
C VAL A 264 -0.58 -30.94 -14.28
N ASN A 265 0.73 -31.08 -14.45
CA ASN A 265 1.31 -31.96 -15.45
C ASN A 265 1.85 -33.23 -14.78
N ALA A 266 0.96 -34.20 -14.55
CA ALA A 266 1.30 -35.43 -13.82
C ALA A 266 2.36 -36.28 -14.53
N ASP A 267 2.46 -36.17 -15.86
CA ASP A 267 3.39 -36.94 -16.69
C ASP A 267 4.81 -36.33 -16.72
N SER A 268 4.95 -35.07 -16.34
CA SER A 268 6.24 -34.39 -16.32
C SER A 268 7.02 -34.68 -15.05
N ARG A 269 8.33 -34.90 -15.22
CA ARG A 269 9.25 -35.10 -14.09
C ARG A 269 9.38 -33.81 -13.29
N VAL A 270 9.28 -33.92 -11.98
CA VAL A 270 9.56 -32.82 -11.06
C VAL A 270 11.07 -32.73 -10.81
N GLU A 271 11.62 -31.54 -11.01
CA GLU A 271 13.00 -31.20 -10.70
C GLU A 271 13.06 -30.45 -9.36
N PHE A 272 13.95 -30.90 -8.50
CA PHE A 272 14.40 -30.14 -7.34
C PHE A 272 15.45 -29.15 -7.83
N VAL A 273 15.24 -27.85 -7.60
CA VAL A 273 16.14 -26.81 -8.13
C VAL A 273 16.99 -26.21 -7.02
N ASN A 274 16.38 -25.81 -5.91
CA ASN A 274 17.11 -25.16 -4.82
C ASN A 274 16.67 -25.65 -3.45
N ALA A 275 17.64 -25.80 -2.54
CA ALA A 275 17.41 -25.96 -1.11
C ALA A 275 17.53 -24.59 -0.44
N LYS A 276 16.59 -24.26 0.43
CA LYS A 276 16.53 -22.98 1.13
C LYS A 276 16.22 -23.18 2.61
N VAL A 277 16.89 -22.42 3.46
CA VAL A 277 16.60 -22.34 4.89
C VAL A 277 16.29 -20.90 5.23
N VAL A 278 15.27 -20.69 6.07
CA VAL A 278 14.94 -19.40 6.68
C VAL A 278 15.00 -19.58 8.18
N ALA A 279 15.88 -18.86 8.86
CA ALA A 279 15.77 -18.63 10.29
C ALA A 279 14.95 -17.37 10.53
N SER A 280 14.01 -17.41 11.46
CA SER A 280 13.12 -16.30 11.82
C SER A 280 13.12 -16.10 13.33
N TYR A 281 13.26 -14.85 13.77
CA TYR A 281 13.11 -14.46 15.17
C TYR A 281 11.96 -13.47 15.30
N ALA A 282 10.94 -13.88 16.07
CA ALA A 282 9.77 -13.07 16.31
C ALA A 282 10.12 -11.91 17.25
N MET A 283 10.04 -10.69 16.73
CA MET A 283 10.16 -9.48 17.54
C MET A 283 8.93 -9.32 18.45
N THR A 284 9.12 -8.68 19.60
CA THR A 284 7.97 -8.25 20.42
C THR A 284 7.22 -7.19 19.63
N LYS A 285 6.02 -7.53 19.14
CA LYS A 285 5.24 -6.64 18.29
C LYS A 285 4.69 -5.49 19.15
N PRO A 286 4.89 -4.22 18.74
CA PRO A 286 4.26 -3.10 19.42
C PRO A 286 2.74 -3.25 19.41
N ARG A 287 2.10 -2.95 20.53
CA ARG A 287 0.65 -2.78 20.57
C ARG A 287 0.33 -1.40 20.03
N LEU A 288 -0.57 -1.34 19.07
CA LEU A 288 -1.15 -0.07 18.64
C LEU A 288 -2.31 0.23 19.59
N ASP A 289 -2.11 1.18 20.49
CA ASP A 289 -3.19 1.73 21.29
C ASP A 289 -4.03 2.62 20.38
N VAL A 290 -4.92 1.98 19.62
CA VAL A 290 -5.95 2.70 18.89
C VAL A 290 -6.98 3.11 19.94
N PRO A 291 -7.33 4.41 20.07
CA PRO A 291 -8.39 4.83 20.97
C PRO A 291 -9.67 4.04 20.68
N ASP A 292 -10.33 3.53 21.71
CA ASP A 292 -11.58 2.78 21.59
C ASP A 292 -12.81 3.69 21.37
N GLY A 293 -12.59 5.01 21.47
CA GLY A 293 -13.64 6.02 21.38
C GLY A 293 -14.61 6.02 22.58
N SER A 294 -14.35 5.22 23.63
CA SER A 294 -15.29 5.01 24.73
C SER A 294 -15.25 6.10 25.81
N GLY A 295 -14.15 6.86 25.91
CA GLY A 295 -13.95 7.85 26.97
C GLY A 295 -14.20 9.32 26.56
N THR A 296 -13.86 9.71 25.33
CA THR A 296 -13.83 11.13 24.89
C THR A 296 -14.37 11.40 23.49
N ALA A 297 -14.68 10.37 22.69
CA ALA A 297 -15.12 10.57 21.31
C ALA A 297 -16.55 11.11 21.28
N THR A 298 -16.73 12.28 20.65
CA THR A 298 -18.03 12.94 20.60
C THR A 298 -18.96 12.36 19.54
N GLY A 299 -18.40 11.68 18.53
CA GLY A 299 -19.12 11.28 17.31
C GLY A 299 -19.58 12.48 16.47
N LYS A 300 -19.13 13.70 16.79
CA LYS A 300 -19.60 14.94 16.17
C LYS A 300 -18.47 15.65 15.45
N PRO A 301 -18.76 16.33 14.33
CA PRO A 301 -17.76 17.18 13.70
C PRO A 301 -17.44 18.37 14.61
N TYR A 302 -16.16 18.75 14.68
CA TYR A 302 -15.72 19.89 15.47
C TYR A 302 -15.78 21.21 14.67
N ALA A 303 -15.90 21.12 13.35
CA ALA A 303 -16.02 22.26 12.44
C ALA A 303 -16.71 21.86 11.13
N THR A 304 -16.98 22.86 10.29
CA THR A 304 -17.31 22.68 8.87
C THR A 304 -16.32 23.44 8.01
N ARG A 305 -16.03 22.95 6.80
CA ARG A 305 -15.17 23.62 5.82
C ARG A 305 -15.80 23.56 4.45
N LYS A 306 -15.76 24.67 3.71
CA LYS A 306 -16.11 24.67 2.29
C LYS A 306 -15.08 23.82 1.53
N ALA A 307 -15.54 22.76 0.87
CA ALA A 307 -14.72 21.91 0.03
C ALA A 307 -15.32 21.85 -1.38
N CYS A 308 -14.46 21.82 -2.40
CA CYS A 308 -14.88 21.78 -3.80
C CYS A 308 -14.64 20.39 -4.38
N PHE A 309 -15.71 19.70 -4.73
CA PHE A 309 -15.66 18.42 -5.44
C PHE A 309 -16.09 18.59 -6.90
N VAL A 310 -16.01 17.53 -7.68
CA VAL A 310 -16.53 17.48 -9.06
C VAL A 310 -18.01 17.84 -9.14
N SER A 311 -18.81 17.46 -8.13
CA SER A 311 -20.23 17.79 -8.04
C SER A 311 -20.51 19.23 -7.62
N GLY A 312 -19.48 20.02 -7.33
CA GLY A 312 -19.59 21.42 -6.88
C GLY A 312 -19.04 21.65 -5.48
N ALA A 313 -19.14 22.91 -5.04
CA ALA A 313 -18.74 23.33 -3.71
C ALA A 313 -19.79 22.94 -2.66
N VAL A 314 -19.36 22.31 -1.57
CA VAL A 314 -20.21 21.84 -0.47
C VAL A 314 -19.57 22.20 0.88
N SER A 315 -20.39 22.24 1.92
CA SER A 315 -19.91 22.31 3.30
C SER A 315 -19.61 20.91 3.81
N ALA A 316 -18.34 20.57 4.01
CA ALA A 316 -17.90 19.27 4.52
C ALA A 316 -17.80 19.30 6.05
N ALA A 317 -18.27 18.24 6.70
CA ALA A 317 -18.13 18.04 8.14
C ALA A 317 -16.67 17.67 8.47
N ILE A 318 -16.06 18.35 9.44
CA ILE A 318 -14.66 18.12 9.83
C ILE A 318 -14.61 17.37 11.15
N TYR A 319 -14.02 16.19 11.13
CA TYR A 319 -13.81 15.35 12.30
C TYR A 319 -12.32 15.33 12.64
N ARG A 320 -11.98 15.28 13.93
CA ARG A 320 -10.68 14.73 14.33
C ARG A 320 -10.82 13.23 14.36
N ARG A 321 -9.78 12.50 13.94
CA ARG A 321 -9.79 11.03 14.03
C ARG A 321 -10.22 10.52 15.40
N ALA A 322 -9.74 11.17 16.45
CA ALA A 322 -9.99 10.83 17.86
C ALA A 322 -11.44 11.09 18.31
N ASP A 323 -12.21 11.89 17.57
CA ASP A 323 -13.61 12.19 17.89
C ASP A 323 -14.57 11.13 17.33
N LEU A 324 -14.09 10.22 16.47
CA LEU A 324 -14.88 9.15 15.88
C LEU A 324 -15.02 7.96 16.85
N ARG A 325 -16.21 7.37 16.88
CA ARG A 325 -16.56 6.21 17.70
C ARG A 325 -16.49 4.93 16.88
N ARG A 326 -15.99 3.85 17.49
CA ARG A 326 -16.02 2.51 16.89
C ARG A 326 -17.46 2.03 16.71
N GLY A 327 -17.69 1.29 15.63
CA GLY A 327 -19.00 0.78 15.24
C GLY A 327 -20.00 1.83 14.73
N GLU A 328 -19.64 3.12 14.76
CA GLU A 328 -20.51 4.19 14.27
C GLU A 328 -20.22 4.50 12.79
N ARG A 329 -21.29 4.81 12.06
CA ARG A 329 -21.26 5.18 10.65
C ARG A 329 -21.52 6.68 10.48
N TYR A 330 -20.73 7.30 9.62
CA TYR A 330 -20.75 8.72 9.32
C TYR A 330 -21.00 8.94 7.83
N ALA A 331 -21.78 9.96 7.50
CA ALA A 331 -22.06 10.34 6.12
C ALA A 331 -21.02 11.34 5.58
N GLY A 332 -20.67 11.21 4.31
CA GLY A 332 -20.00 12.27 3.56
C GLY A 332 -20.99 13.36 3.07
N PRO A 333 -20.51 14.54 2.65
CA PRO A 333 -19.10 14.93 2.54
C PRO A 333 -18.47 15.20 3.91
N ALA A 334 -17.32 14.58 4.15
CA ALA A 334 -16.60 14.69 5.40
C ALA A 334 -15.09 14.71 5.16
N ILE A 335 -14.36 15.36 6.07
CA ILE A 335 -12.91 15.35 6.12
C ILE A 335 -12.50 14.91 7.52
N VAL A 336 -11.72 13.84 7.61
CA VAL A 336 -11.17 13.36 8.88
C VAL A 336 -9.72 13.77 8.96
N GLU A 337 -9.42 14.64 9.91
CA GLU A 337 -8.08 15.16 10.15
C GLU A 337 -7.35 14.30 11.19
N GLN A 338 -6.12 13.93 10.83
CA GLN A 338 -5.19 13.22 11.68
C GLN A 338 -3.81 13.88 11.59
N ALA A 339 -2.97 13.61 12.58
CA ALA A 339 -1.61 14.15 12.64
C ALA A 339 -0.78 13.91 11.38
N ASP A 340 -0.91 12.72 10.80
CA ASP A 340 -0.05 12.18 9.75
C ASP A 340 -0.75 12.10 8.38
N THR A 341 -2.05 12.42 8.30
CA THR A 341 -2.81 12.39 7.05
C THR A 341 -4.12 13.20 7.12
N THR A 342 -4.80 13.30 5.99
CA THR A 342 -6.19 13.75 5.92
C THR A 342 -6.98 12.79 5.04
N LEU A 343 -8.07 12.24 5.58
CA LEU A 343 -9.02 11.44 4.81
C LEU A 343 -10.11 12.36 4.25
N VAL A 344 -10.32 12.30 2.94
CA VAL A 344 -11.38 13.06 2.26
C VAL A 344 -12.46 12.11 1.79
N VAL A 345 -13.67 12.23 2.33
CA VAL A 345 -14.85 11.44 1.94
C VAL A 345 -15.79 12.32 1.09
N PRO A 346 -15.86 12.10 -0.24
CA PRO A 346 -16.72 12.87 -1.14
C PRO A 346 -18.23 12.71 -0.86
N PRO A 347 -19.07 13.60 -1.44
CA PRO A 347 -20.52 13.42 -1.43
C PRO A 347 -20.97 12.07 -1.98
N GLY A 348 -21.97 11.45 -1.33
CA GLY A 348 -22.56 10.17 -1.70
C GLY A 348 -21.83 8.94 -1.16
N GLN A 349 -20.71 9.12 -0.46
CA GLN A 349 -20.03 8.05 0.28
C GLN A 349 -20.31 8.16 1.78
N ALA A 350 -20.05 7.08 2.50
CA ALA A 350 -20.11 7.01 3.95
C ALA A 350 -18.91 6.22 4.46
N PHE A 351 -18.60 6.36 5.74
CA PHE A 351 -17.51 5.62 6.37
C PHE A 351 -17.91 5.18 7.77
N ASP A 352 -17.30 4.11 8.25
CA ASP A 352 -17.40 3.69 9.65
C ASP A 352 -16.03 3.42 10.24
N VAL A 353 -16.00 3.24 11.55
CA VAL A 353 -14.80 2.84 12.28
C VAL A 353 -14.97 1.41 12.75
N ASP A 354 -14.11 0.50 12.31
CA ASP A 354 -14.17 -0.90 12.71
C ASP A 354 -13.67 -1.12 14.15
N ASP A 355 -13.78 -2.36 14.64
CA ASP A 355 -13.38 -2.74 16.00
C ASP A 355 -11.87 -2.65 16.23
N LEU A 356 -11.05 -2.60 15.17
CA LEU A 356 -9.60 -2.38 15.23
C LEU A 356 -9.24 -0.89 15.14
N GLY A 357 -10.25 -0.03 14.96
CA GLY A 357 -10.10 1.40 14.76
C GLY A 357 -9.44 1.76 13.43
N ASN A 358 -9.68 0.97 12.38
CA ASN A 358 -9.52 1.43 11.01
C ASN A 358 -10.76 2.23 10.59
N ILE A 359 -10.60 3.17 9.66
CA ILE A 359 -11.75 3.76 8.96
C ILE A 359 -12.01 2.96 7.69
N VAL A 360 -13.25 2.53 7.49
CA VAL A 360 -13.70 1.87 6.27
C VAL A 360 -14.59 2.85 5.51
N VAL A 361 -14.13 3.35 4.36
CA VAL A 361 -14.95 4.15 3.45
C VAL A 361 -15.61 3.22 2.45
N HIS A 362 -16.93 3.30 2.35
CA HIS A 362 -17.71 2.48 1.44
C HIS A 362 -17.89 3.20 0.11
N GLY A 363 -17.86 2.43 -0.98
CA GLY A 363 -18.23 2.91 -2.30
C GLY A 363 -19.63 3.56 -2.31
N ARG A 364 -19.90 4.36 -3.34
CA ARG A 364 -21.27 4.89 -3.53
C ARG A 364 -22.21 3.69 -3.67
N ARG A 365 -23.24 3.62 -2.83
CA ARG A 365 -24.37 2.76 -3.17
C ARG A 365 -24.91 3.30 -4.48
N ASN A 366 -24.89 2.49 -5.54
CA ASN A 366 -25.81 2.73 -6.64
C ASN A 366 -27.19 2.67 -5.99
N GLU A 367 -27.87 3.81 -5.89
CA GLU A 367 -29.31 3.79 -5.71
C GLU A 367 -29.84 3.04 -6.94
N GLU A 368 -30.18 1.77 -6.75
CA GLU A 368 -30.89 0.98 -7.74
C GLU A 368 -32.18 1.73 -8.08
N HIS A 369 -32.37 1.99 -9.38
CA HIS A 369 -33.61 2.50 -9.95
C HIS A 369 -34.72 1.45 -9.89
#